data_AF-A0A9X2IEX0-F1
#
_entry.id   AF-A0A9X2IEX0-F1
#
_cell.length_a   1.000
_cell.length_b   1.000
_cell.length_c   1.000
_cell.angle_alpha   90.00
_cell.angle_beta   90.00
_cell.angle_gamma   90.00
#
_symmetry.space_group_name_H-M   'P 1'
#
loop_
_entity.id
_entity.type
_entity.pdbx_description
1 polymer ?
#
loop_
_entity_poly.entity_id
_entity_poly.type
_entity_poly.pdbx_seq_one_letter_code
_entity_poly.pdbx_strand_id
1 'polypeptide(L)'
;MSGDGDGLSVVGGSGGITADLEDMTSTGDLLAGLGRDVDGLAVSTHSFLAEAEVLRGALLSPSTFATFETTLLAALDGPGGLAANALDVVAAGVHLRTVAGAYRAKDEALARLGQEWDEALGTWMAMAPGPWLLLGGYAVDTGVLEDPEERLAQHPWLLEQLVASSPSLIEFYLVDAEHPLTLEDAAGLLAAMYDQSGTSTRQDDGRPTEVPEDLVGALHRLAQVKATEGPDTFQVEQQGRGEDATYTVYLPGTDTFDGPLDGPDAPDVLRESDVVQNMGTNLAAVAGDDNAYVRGVLDALADLDVPPGAPVTVVGHSQGGIVAARVAEAATREGTDTPFNVTQVVTAGSPVDHIDLPDQVRMLSLVNDRDIVPVLDGEGPVDRVNHTSIVGSIDGTGVEGNHLVEDAYVPLAQQVQASDDPRVREALEDLAEPFGGGASLTYTYAMERDEP
;
A
#
# COMPACT_ATOMS: atom_id res chain seq x y z
N MET A 1 -0.84 -23.85 -0.23
CA MET A 1 -0.19 -24.65 0.82
C MET A 1 0.52 -23.65 1.70
N SER A 2 0.08 -23.48 2.95
CA SER A 2 0.65 -22.51 3.88
C SER A 2 2.09 -22.90 4.25
N GLY A 3 3.03 -22.02 3.95
CA GLY A 3 4.43 -22.16 4.36
C GLY A 3 4.57 -21.86 5.85
N ASP A 4 4.26 -22.83 6.71
CA ASP A 4 4.47 -22.74 8.16
C ASP A 4 5.96 -22.91 8.55
N GLY A 5 6.88 -22.23 7.86
CA GLY A 5 8.32 -22.33 8.12
C GLY A 5 8.79 -21.42 9.26
N ASP A 6 8.42 -20.14 9.19
CA ASP A 6 9.17 -19.10 9.91
C ASP A 6 8.30 -18.19 10.80
N GLY A 7 6.99 -18.50 10.93
CA GLY A 7 6.05 -17.70 11.72
C GLY A 7 5.62 -16.38 11.07
N LEU A 8 6.03 -16.15 9.81
CA LEU A 8 5.65 -15.00 9.00
C LEU A 8 4.47 -15.35 8.09
N SER A 9 3.55 -14.39 7.93
CA SER A 9 2.49 -14.42 6.92
C SER A 9 2.77 -13.33 5.89
N VAL A 10 2.63 -13.64 4.61
CA VAL A 10 2.80 -12.68 3.51
C VAL A 10 1.49 -12.52 2.78
N VAL A 11 1.06 -11.26 2.61
CA VAL A 11 -0.14 -10.83 1.88
C VAL A 11 0.28 -9.87 0.78
N GLY A 12 -0.30 -9.97 -0.42
CA GLY A 12 0.06 -9.13 -1.56
C GLY A 12 1.39 -9.51 -2.24
N GLY A 13 1.90 -8.58 -3.04
CA GLY A 13 3.09 -8.72 -3.86
C GLY A 13 2.86 -9.43 -5.20
N SER A 14 3.93 -9.61 -5.96
CA SER A 14 3.90 -10.28 -7.28
C SER A 14 3.54 -11.77 -7.22
N GLY A 15 3.61 -12.39 -6.04
CA GLY A 15 3.11 -13.74 -5.77
C GLY A 15 1.81 -13.78 -4.95
N GLY A 16 1.11 -12.64 -4.83
CA GLY A 16 -0.17 -12.52 -4.12
C GLY A 16 -1.34 -13.16 -4.88
N ILE A 17 -2.50 -13.27 -4.23
CA ILE A 17 -3.69 -13.92 -4.83
C ILE A 17 -4.17 -13.10 -6.03
N THR A 18 -4.17 -11.78 -5.94
CA THR A 18 -4.51 -10.86 -7.04
C THR A 18 -3.62 -11.09 -8.26
N ALA A 19 -2.30 -11.22 -8.07
CA ALA A 19 -1.36 -11.51 -9.16
C ALA A 19 -1.67 -12.87 -9.83
N ASP A 20 -1.90 -13.92 -9.03
CA ASP A 20 -2.30 -15.24 -9.53
C ASP A 20 -3.61 -15.18 -10.34
N LEU A 21 -4.58 -14.39 -9.89
CA LEU A 21 -5.87 -14.22 -10.57
C LEU A 21 -5.76 -13.43 -11.88
N GLU A 22 -4.87 -12.45 -11.94
CA GLU A 22 -4.51 -11.74 -13.17
C GLU A 22 -3.81 -12.65 -14.18
N ASP A 23 -2.85 -13.45 -13.73
CA ASP A 23 -2.16 -14.44 -14.55
C ASP A 23 -3.11 -15.51 -15.10
N MET A 24 -4.06 -15.98 -14.28
CA MET A 24 -5.12 -16.88 -14.74
C MET A 24 -6.00 -16.23 -15.81
N THR A 25 -6.31 -14.94 -15.66
CA THR A 25 -7.13 -14.19 -16.62
C THR A 25 -6.37 -14.00 -17.94
N SER A 26 -5.12 -13.55 -17.88
CA SER A 26 -4.23 -13.34 -19.02
C SER A 26 -3.96 -14.64 -19.78
N THR A 27 -3.64 -15.72 -19.06
CA THR A 27 -3.49 -17.07 -19.65
C THR A 27 -4.78 -17.52 -20.33
N GLY A 28 -5.94 -17.24 -19.71
CA GLY A 28 -7.24 -17.54 -20.29
C GLY A 28 -7.49 -16.81 -21.61
N ASP A 29 -7.10 -15.55 -21.71
CA ASP A 29 -7.21 -14.75 -22.94
C ASP A 29 -6.24 -15.22 -24.03
N LEU A 30 -5.02 -15.61 -23.66
CA LEU A 30 -4.05 -16.23 -24.59
C LEU A 30 -4.58 -17.55 -25.17
N LEU A 31 -5.14 -18.42 -24.34
CA LEU A 31 -5.75 -19.67 -24.79
C LEU A 31 -6.96 -19.40 -25.70
N ALA A 32 -7.83 -18.46 -25.35
CA ALA A 32 -8.96 -18.09 -26.19
C ALA A 32 -8.53 -17.48 -27.55
N GLY A 33 -7.41 -16.75 -27.58
CA GLY A 33 -6.75 -16.30 -28.81
C GLY A 33 -6.26 -17.47 -29.66
N LEU A 34 -5.44 -18.34 -29.06
CA LEU A 34 -4.88 -19.51 -29.74
C LEU A 34 -5.96 -20.44 -30.32
N GLY A 35 -7.03 -20.70 -29.56
CA GLY A 35 -8.13 -21.53 -30.03
C GLY A 35 -8.84 -20.93 -31.25
N ARG A 36 -9.05 -19.61 -31.28
CA ARG A 36 -9.62 -18.92 -32.47
C ARG A 36 -8.70 -18.99 -33.68
N ASP A 37 -7.38 -18.89 -33.47
CA ASP A 37 -6.41 -19.03 -34.57
C ASP A 37 -6.40 -20.46 -35.14
N VAL A 38 -6.48 -21.48 -34.28
CA VAL A 38 -6.57 -22.90 -34.70
C VAL A 38 -7.89 -23.19 -35.42
N ASP A 39 -9.01 -22.66 -34.95
CA ASP A 39 -10.30 -22.75 -35.64
C ASP A 39 -10.26 -22.05 -37.01
N GLY A 40 -9.67 -20.84 -37.06
CA GLY A 40 -9.44 -20.11 -38.31
C GLY A 40 -8.59 -20.90 -39.31
N LEU A 41 -7.57 -21.62 -38.85
CA LEU A 41 -6.79 -22.55 -39.67
C LEU A 41 -7.65 -23.72 -40.16
N ALA A 42 -8.51 -24.28 -39.33
CA ALA A 42 -9.42 -25.37 -39.74
C ALA A 42 -10.41 -24.92 -40.82
N VAL A 43 -11.02 -23.74 -40.65
CA VAL A 43 -11.94 -23.12 -41.62
C VAL A 43 -11.21 -22.78 -42.92
N SER A 44 -10.02 -22.20 -42.83
CA SER A 44 -9.20 -21.89 -44.01
C SER A 44 -8.83 -23.17 -44.78
N THR A 45 -8.47 -24.23 -44.07
CA THR A 45 -8.08 -25.51 -44.67
C THR A 45 -9.25 -26.24 -45.34
N HIS A 46 -10.50 -26.03 -44.89
CA HIS A 46 -11.68 -26.52 -45.60
C HIS A 46 -11.78 -26.02 -47.04
N SER A 47 -11.25 -24.83 -47.33
CA SER A 47 -11.31 -24.24 -48.67
C SER A 47 -10.57 -25.08 -49.72
N PHE A 48 -9.58 -25.89 -49.33
CA PHE A 48 -8.89 -26.82 -50.24
C PHE A 48 -9.83 -27.85 -50.88
N LEU A 49 -10.93 -28.23 -50.21
CA LEU A 49 -11.94 -29.14 -50.78
C LEU A 49 -12.71 -28.49 -51.94
N ALA A 50 -12.77 -27.15 -51.97
CA ALA A 50 -13.46 -26.38 -52.99
C ALA A 50 -12.53 -25.90 -54.12
N GLU A 51 -11.22 -26.17 -54.03
CA GLU A 51 -10.27 -25.76 -55.06
C GLU A 51 -10.51 -26.48 -56.39
N ALA A 52 -10.52 -25.72 -57.48
CA ALA A 52 -10.84 -26.23 -58.81
C ALA A 52 -9.91 -27.37 -59.26
N GLU A 53 -8.62 -27.33 -58.90
CA GLU A 53 -7.66 -28.38 -59.23
C GLU A 53 -7.91 -29.68 -58.44
N VAL A 54 -8.28 -29.56 -57.16
CA VAL A 54 -8.65 -30.71 -56.30
C VAL A 54 -9.93 -31.37 -56.79
N LEU A 55 -10.94 -30.57 -57.16
CA LEU A 55 -12.21 -31.06 -57.72
C LEU A 55 -12.05 -31.75 -59.08
N ARG A 56 -11.11 -31.30 -59.92
CA ARG A 56 -10.75 -32.03 -61.17
C ARG A 56 -10.18 -33.41 -60.85
N GLY A 57 -9.43 -33.55 -59.76
CA GLY A 57 -8.92 -34.82 -59.26
C GLY A 57 -10.03 -35.85 -59.00
N ALA A 58 -11.21 -35.42 -58.55
CA ALA A 58 -12.37 -36.29 -58.33
C ALA A 58 -12.87 -36.97 -59.62
N LEU A 59 -12.79 -36.29 -60.77
CA LEU A 59 -13.16 -36.84 -62.08
C LEU A 59 -12.12 -37.80 -62.63
N LEU A 60 -10.84 -37.52 -62.37
CA LEU A 60 -9.70 -38.29 -62.91
C LEU A 60 -9.38 -39.54 -62.08
N SER A 61 -9.50 -39.46 -60.75
CA SER A 61 -9.28 -40.56 -59.81
C SER A 61 -10.21 -40.45 -58.59
N PRO A 62 -11.45 -40.94 -58.70
CA PRO A 62 -12.46 -40.83 -57.64
C PRO A 62 -12.01 -41.44 -56.29
N SER A 63 -11.27 -42.55 -56.31
CA SER A 63 -10.81 -43.24 -55.09
C SER A 63 -9.73 -42.47 -54.34
N THR A 64 -8.80 -41.83 -55.06
CA THR A 64 -7.76 -40.99 -54.47
C THR A 64 -8.36 -39.73 -53.85
N PHE A 65 -9.30 -39.08 -54.56
CA PHE A 65 -10.03 -37.93 -54.03
C PHE A 65 -10.81 -38.29 -52.76
N ALA A 66 -11.56 -39.40 -52.76
CA ALA A 66 -12.30 -39.84 -51.59
C ALA A 66 -11.40 -40.13 -50.38
N THR A 67 -10.17 -40.62 -50.62
CA THR A 67 -9.19 -40.84 -49.53
C THR A 67 -8.66 -39.50 -49.01
N PHE A 68 -8.37 -38.54 -49.89
CA PHE A 68 -7.95 -37.20 -49.51
C PHE A 68 -9.03 -36.47 -48.71
N GLU A 69 -10.26 -36.44 -49.22
CA GLU A 69 -11.42 -35.80 -48.60
C GLU A 69 -11.69 -36.37 -47.20
N THR A 70 -11.75 -37.69 -47.07
CA THR A 70 -11.98 -38.33 -45.76
C THR A 70 -10.82 -38.11 -44.79
N THR A 71 -9.57 -38.12 -45.25
CA THR A 71 -8.39 -37.85 -44.40
C THR A 71 -8.37 -36.39 -43.93
N LEU A 72 -8.68 -35.44 -44.82
CA LEU A 72 -8.71 -34.03 -44.52
C LEU A 72 -9.84 -33.70 -43.53
N LEU A 73 -11.07 -34.15 -43.81
CA LEU A 73 -12.20 -33.97 -42.90
C LEU A 73 -11.97 -34.64 -41.54
N ALA A 74 -11.33 -35.81 -41.49
CA ALA A 74 -10.95 -36.43 -40.21
C ALA A 74 -9.90 -35.60 -39.44
N ALA A 75 -8.97 -34.94 -40.13
CA ALA A 75 -7.96 -34.08 -39.51
C ALA A 75 -8.51 -32.70 -39.09
N LEU A 76 -9.57 -32.21 -39.73
CA LEU A 76 -10.19 -30.92 -39.40
C LEU A 76 -11.32 -31.08 -38.37
N ASP A 77 -12.27 -31.98 -38.63
CA ASP A 77 -13.54 -32.11 -37.89
C ASP A 77 -13.64 -33.40 -37.06
N GLY A 78 -12.63 -34.28 -37.15
CA GLY A 78 -12.63 -35.52 -36.39
C GLY A 78 -12.53 -35.27 -34.87
N PRO A 79 -12.75 -36.31 -34.05
CA PRO A 79 -12.68 -36.21 -32.58
C PRO A 79 -11.33 -35.76 -32.01
N GLY A 80 -10.27 -35.78 -32.82
CA GLY A 80 -8.96 -35.20 -32.49
C GLY A 80 -8.46 -34.24 -33.57
N GLY A 81 -9.37 -33.73 -34.40
CA GLY A 81 -9.10 -32.76 -35.45
C GLY A 81 -8.95 -31.34 -34.92
N LEU A 82 -8.50 -30.42 -35.78
CA LEU A 82 -8.19 -29.05 -35.38
C LEU A 82 -9.38 -28.32 -34.73
N ALA A 83 -10.61 -28.50 -35.24
CA ALA A 83 -11.79 -27.83 -34.68
C ALA A 83 -12.13 -28.31 -33.25
N ALA A 84 -11.99 -29.61 -32.98
CA ALA A 84 -12.21 -30.16 -31.65
C ALA A 84 -11.15 -29.67 -30.65
N ASN A 85 -9.88 -29.66 -31.05
CA ASN A 85 -8.79 -29.13 -30.22
C ASN A 85 -8.92 -27.62 -29.97
N ALA A 86 -9.34 -26.86 -30.97
CA ALA A 86 -9.62 -25.43 -30.82
C ALA A 86 -10.70 -25.17 -29.76
N LEU A 87 -11.79 -25.95 -29.80
CA LEU A 87 -12.86 -25.85 -28.81
C LEU A 87 -12.36 -26.19 -27.40
N ASP A 88 -11.55 -27.25 -27.24
CA ASP A 88 -10.98 -27.64 -25.96
C ASP A 88 -10.08 -26.54 -25.37
N VAL A 89 -9.26 -25.91 -26.21
CA VAL A 89 -8.39 -24.79 -25.82
C VAL A 89 -9.21 -23.56 -25.40
N VAL A 90 -10.26 -23.20 -26.17
CA VAL A 90 -11.17 -22.10 -25.79
C VAL A 90 -11.89 -22.42 -24.48
N ALA A 91 -12.37 -23.65 -24.30
CA ALA A 91 -13.06 -24.07 -23.08
C ALA A 91 -12.15 -24.01 -21.86
N ALA A 92 -10.87 -24.39 -22.00
CA ALA A 92 -9.87 -24.23 -20.94
C ALA A 92 -9.65 -22.74 -20.58
N GLY A 93 -9.56 -21.86 -21.57
CA GLY A 93 -9.44 -20.42 -21.34
C GLY A 93 -10.66 -19.81 -20.62
N VAL A 94 -11.87 -20.20 -21.04
CA VAL A 94 -13.13 -19.79 -20.37
C VAL A 94 -13.18 -20.33 -18.93
N HIS A 95 -12.73 -21.56 -18.71
CA HIS A 95 -12.70 -22.16 -17.38
C HIS A 95 -11.79 -21.37 -16.44
N LEU A 96 -10.55 -21.05 -16.85
CA LEU A 96 -9.62 -20.25 -16.04
C LEU A 96 -10.21 -18.89 -15.66
N ARG A 97 -10.81 -18.17 -16.63
CA ARG A 97 -11.46 -16.88 -16.38
C ARG A 97 -12.67 -16.99 -15.45
N THR A 98 -13.45 -18.07 -15.56
CA THR A 98 -14.61 -18.31 -14.70
C THR A 98 -14.18 -18.62 -13.26
N VAL A 99 -13.13 -19.43 -13.10
CA VAL A 99 -12.54 -19.72 -11.79
C VAL A 99 -11.99 -18.44 -11.19
N ALA A 100 -11.19 -17.67 -11.93
CA ALA A 100 -10.67 -16.39 -11.46
C ALA A 100 -11.79 -15.41 -11.04
N GLY A 101 -12.85 -15.29 -11.84
CA GLY A 101 -14.02 -14.50 -11.50
C GLY A 101 -14.79 -15.00 -10.26
N ALA A 102 -14.87 -16.32 -10.06
CA ALA A 102 -15.49 -16.89 -8.86
C ALA A 102 -14.66 -16.67 -7.59
N TYR A 103 -13.33 -16.70 -7.69
CA TYR A 103 -12.45 -16.32 -6.60
C TYR A 103 -12.57 -14.83 -6.28
N ARG A 104 -12.53 -13.93 -7.28
CA ARG A 104 -12.79 -12.49 -7.06
C ARG A 104 -14.13 -12.23 -6.38
N ALA A 105 -15.20 -12.87 -6.84
CA ALA A 105 -16.53 -12.72 -6.22
C ALA A 105 -16.58 -13.28 -4.79
N LYS A 106 -15.80 -14.32 -4.50
CA LYS A 106 -15.64 -14.85 -3.14
C LYS A 106 -14.82 -13.90 -2.28
N ASP A 107 -13.78 -13.28 -2.81
CA ASP A 107 -12.94 -12.32 -2.09
C ASP A 107 -13.69 -11.02 -1.84
N GLU A 108 -14.48 -10.52 -2.79
CA GLU A 108 -15.43 -9.42 -2.54
C GLU A 108 -16.46 -9.78 -1.45
N ALA A 109 -16.88 -11.04 -1.37
CA ALA A 109 -17.76 -11.50 -0.31
C ALA A 109 -17.05 -11.69 1.04
N LEU A 110 -15.77 -12.12 1.03
CA LEU A 110 -14.94 -12.24 2.22
C LEU A 110 -14.49 -10.88 2.74
N ALA A 111 -14.23 -9.90 1.88
CA ALA A 111 -13.95 -8.52 2.24
C ALA A 111 -15.18 -7.88 2.92
N ARG A 112 -16.39 -8.13 2.39
CA ARG A 112 -17.64 -7.76 3.07
C ARG A 112 -17.85 -8.47 4.41
N LEU A 113 -17.44 -9.73 4.53
CA LEU A 113 -17.43 -10.45 5.81
C LEU A 113 -16.32 -9.97 6.74
N GLY A 114 -15.20 -9.48 6.19
CA GLY A 114 -14.12 -8.81 6.90
C GLY A 114 -14.61 -7.53 7.55
N GLN A 115 -15.38 -6.73 6.82
CA GLN A 115 -16.13 -5.59 7.38
C GLN A 115 -17.07 -6.02 8.53
N GLU A 116 -17.70 -7.21 8.47
CA GLU A 116 -18.47 -7.76 9.61
C GLU A 116 -17.58 -8.20 10.80
N TRP A 117 -16.33 -8.60 10.54
CA TRP A 117 -15.32 -8.86 11.59
C TRP A 117 -14.75 -7.56 12.18
N ASP A 118 -14.66 -6.48 11.40
CA ASP A 118 -14.34 -5.13 11.87
C ASP A 118 -15.48 -4.56 12.70
N GLU A 119 -16.73 -4.81 12.33
CA GLU A 119 -17.90 -4.57 13.18
C GLU A 119 -17.82 -5.40 14.49
N ALA A 120 -17.32 -6.64 14.44
CA ALA A 120 -17.16 -7.50 15.61
C ALA A 120 -15.98 -7.09 16.51
N LEU A 121 -14.88 -6.59 15.95
CA LEU A 121 -13.76 -5.97 16.67
C LEU A 121 -14.20 -4.64 17.27
N GLY A 122 -14.96 -3.82 16.52
CA GLY A 122 -15.65 -2.64 17.02
C GLY A 122 -16.62 -2.97 18.16
N THR A 123 -17.36 -4.08 18.06
CA THR A 123 -18.24 -4.59 19.11
C THR A 123 -17.46 -5.12 20.32
N TRP A 124 -16.30 -5.75 20.13
CA TRP A 124 -15.43 -6.22 21.20
C TRP A 124 -14.80 -5.05 21.97
N MET A 125 -14.40 -4.00 21.25
CA MET A 125 -13.93 -2.72 21.81
C MET A 125 -15.06 -1.95 22.53
N ALA A 126 -16.30 -2.01 22.04
CA ALA A 126 -17.48 -1.44 22.70
C ALA A 126 -17.86 -2.15 24.03
N MET A 127 -17.40 -3.39 24.23
CA MET A 127 -17.73 -4.23 25.40
C MET A 127 -16.69 -4.20 26.52
N ALA A 128 -15.56 -3.51 26.34
CA ALA A 128 -14.58 -3.24 27.40
C ALA A 128 -14.96 -1.94 28.15
N PRO A 129 -15.23 -1.97 29.47
CA PRO A 129 -15.90 -0.86 30.12
C PRO A 129 -14.94 0.30 30.42
N GLY A 130 -15.07 1.38 29.65
CA GLY A 130 -14.37 2.66 29.80
C GLY A 130 -15.00 3.74 28.91
N PRO A 131 -14.67 5.04 29.05
CA PRO A 131 -15.47 6.26 28.76
C PRO A 131 -16.02 6.49 27.33
N TRP A 132 -15.91 5.50 26.45
CA TRP A 132 -16.02 5.57 24.99
C TRP A 132 -17.47 5.60 24.47
N LEU A 133 -18.41 4.93 25.16
CA LEU A 133 -19.84 4.83 24.78
C LEU A 133 -20.62 6.17 24.77
N LEU A 134 -20.02 7.29 25.18
CA LEU A 134 -20.70 8.58 25.29
C LEU A 134 -20.56 9.48 24.05
N LEU A 135 -19.61 9.23 23.14
CA LEU A 135 -19.31 10.14 22.01
C LEU A 135 -20.27 10.01 20.82
N GLY A 136 -20.46 8.82 20.23
CA GLY A 136 -21.34 8.69 19.06
C GLY A 136 -22.81 8.95 19.38
N GLY A 137 -23.25 8.66 20.60
CA GLY A 137 -24.60 9.02 21.04
C GLY A 137 -24.81 10.53 21.24
N TYR A 138 -23.74 11.32 21.36
CA TYR A 138 -23.83 12.75 21.64
C TYR A 138 -23.53 13.62 20.40
N ALA A 139 -22.57 13.23 19.55
CA ALA A 139 -22.19 13.98 18.36
C ALA A 139 -23.34 14.09 17.33
N VAL A 140 -24.05 12.97 17.11
CA VAL A 140 -25.23 12.90 16.23
C VAL A 140 -26.44 13.64 16.81
N ASP A 141 -26.63 13.62 18.14
CA ASP A 141 -27.80 14.23 18.79
C ASP A 141 -27.65 15.75 19.04
N THR A 142 -26.48 16.33 18.79
CA THR A 142 -26.17 17.74 19.13
C THR A 142 -25.70 18.64 18.01
N GLY A 143 -25.49 18.12 16.79
CA GLY A 143 -25.14 18.92 15.60
C GLY A 143 -23.69 19.43 15.59
N VAL A 144 -22.75 18.68 16.19
CA VAL A 144 -21.32 19.05 16.26
C VAL A 144 -20.69 19.24 14.88
N LEU A 145 -21.18 18.53 13.86
CA LEU A 145 -20.71 18.63 12.46
C LEU A 145 -21.12 19.93 11.75
N GLU A 146 -22.06 20.70 12.30
CA GLU A 146 -22.55 21.93 11.68
C GLU A 146 -21.76 23.17 12.11
N ASP A 147 -21.21 23.17 13.34
CA ASP A 147 -20.43 24.28 13.92
C ASP A 147 -19.44 23.77 15.00
N PRO A 148 -18.30 23.20 14.57
CA PRO A 148 -17.37 22.49 15.47
C PRO A 148 -16.68 23.42 16.48
N GLU A 149 -16.31 24.63 16.08
CA GLU A 149 -15.61 25.60 16.94
C GLU A 149 -16.44 26.03 18.15
N GLU A 150 -17.72 26.39 17.93
CA GLU A 150 -18.61 26.84 19.02
C GLU A 150 -18.93 25.71 20.00
N ARG A 151 -19.04 24.47 19.50
CA ARG A 151 -19.47 23.32 20.31
C ARG A 151 -18.34 22.62 21.05
N LEU A 152 -17.14 22.57 20.48
CA LEU A 152 -15.94 22.10 21.18
C LEU A 152 -15.59 23.06 22.34
N ALA A 153 -15.82 24.37 22.17
CA ALA A 153 -15.70 25.35 23.25
C ALA A 153 -16.72 25.14 24.39
N GLN A 154 -17.93 24.63 24.08
CA GLN A 154 -18.96 24.32 25.07
C GLN A 154 -18.77 22.95 25.74
N HIS A 155 -18.02 22.04 25.11
CA HIS A 155 -17.80 20.67 25.58
C HIS A 155 -16.32 20.23 25.47
N PRO A 156 -15.41 20.81 26.28
CA PRO A 156 -13.96 20.55 26.21
C PRO A 156 -13.56 19.08 26.40
N TRP A 157 -14.39 18.29 27.08
CA TRP A 157 -14.16 16.86 27.32
C TRP A 157 -14.31 15.99 26.05
N LEU A 158 -14.95 16.49 24.97
CA LEU A 158 -14.99 15.79 23.68
C LEU A 158 -13.62 15.82 22.99
N LEU A 159 -12.91 16.95 23.09
CA LEU A 159 -11.53 17.07 22.60
C LEU A 159 -10.59 16.12 23.33
N GLU A 160 -10.74 15.97 24.65
CA GLU A 160 -9.91 15.05 25.45
C GLU A 160 -10.05 13.59 25.00
N GLN A 161 -11.21 13.23 24.45
CA GLN A 161 -11.47 11.88 23.97
C GLN A 161 -11.18 11.70 22.48
N LEU A 162 -11.32 12.75 21.66
CA LEU A 162 -10.90 12.77 20.26
C LEU A 162 -9.38 12.66 20.11
N VAL A 163 -8.64 13.41 20.94
CA VAL A 163 -7.17 13.34 21.03
C VAL A 163 -6.70 11.97 21.54
N ALA A 164 -7.50 11.32 22.38
CA ALA A 164 -7.23 9.98 22.88
C ALA A 164 -7.77 8.84 21.97
N SER A 165 -8.48 9.17 20.88
CA SER A 165 -9.08 8.19 19.97
C SER A 165 -8.22 8.00 18.71
N SER A 166 -8.16 6.77 18.20
CA SER A 166 -7.55 6.48 16.91
C SER A 166 -8.48 6.88 15.74
N PRO A 167 -7.92 7.14 14.54
CA PRO A 167 -8.68 7.42 13.32
C PRO A 167 -9.86 6.46 13.06
N SER A 168 -9.65 5.14 13.16
CA SER A 168 -10.71 4.12 12.97
C SER A 168 -11.81 4.09 14.06
N LEU A 169 -11.58 4.66 15.26
CA LEU A 169 -12.65 4.80 16.25
C LEU A 169 -13.61 5.95 15.89
N ILE A 170 -13.19 6.89 15.04
CA ILE A 170 -13.99 8.03 14.61
C ILE A 170 -15.07 7.59 13.61
N GLU A 171 -14.76 6.61 12.75
CA GLU A 171 -15.73 5.99 11.83
C GLU A 171 -16.92 5.38 12.59
N PHE A 172 -16.67 4.67 13.71
CA PHE A 172 -17.74 4.05 14.50
C PHE A 172 -18.72 5.07 15.13
N TYR A 173 -18.30 6.33 15.33
CA TYR A 173 -19.08 7.35 16.03
C TYR A 173 -19.68 8.44 15.12
N LEU A 174 -19.16 8.63 13.91
CA LEU A 174 -19.61 9.66 12.96
C LEU A 174 -20.49 9.13 11.82
N VAL A 175 -20.63 7.81 11.67
CA VAL A 175 -21.52 7.21 10.66
C VAL A 175 -22.98 7.39 11.09
N ASP A 176 -23.63 8.40 10.53
CA ASP A 176 -25.09 8.43 10.44
C ASP A 176 -25.52 7.51 9.29
N ALA A 177 -26.59 6.73 9.50
CA ALA A 177 -27.16 5.87 8.48
C ALA A 177 -27.68 6.66 7.26
N GLU A 178 -27.89 7.98 7.42
CA GLU A 178 -28.28 8.86 6.33
C GLU A 178 -27.07 9.45 5.56
N HIS A 179 -25.89 9.64 6.19
CA HIS A 179 -24.67 10.23 5.60
C HIS A 179 -23.41 9.48 6.10
N PRO A 180 -22.97 8.38 5.44
CA PRO A 180 -21.76 7.66 5.86
C PRO A 180 -20.52 8.51 5.55
N LEU A 181 -19.79 8.96 6.57
CA LEU A 181 -18.48 9.58 6.44
C LEU A 181 -17.41 8.49 6.31
N THR A 182 -16.47 8.64 5.38
CA THR A 182 -15.30 7.75 5.27
C THR A 182 -14.26 8.08 6.36
N LEU A 183 -13.29 7.19 6.58
CA LEU A 183 -12.15 7.47 7.45
C LEU A 183 -11.40 8.73 7.01
N GLU A 184 -11.19 8.90 5.70
CA GLU A 184 -10.51 10.07 5.14
C GLU A 184 -11.31 11.36 5.40
N ASP A 185 -12.63 11.35 5.20
CA ASP A 185 -13.50 12.51 5.46
C ASP A 185 -13.48 12.92 6.94
N ALA A 186 -13.51 11.94 7.84
CA ALA A 186 -13.48 12.17 9.27
C ALA A 186 -12.12 12.67 9.75
N ALA A 187 -11.03 12.10 9.23
CA ALA A 187 -9.68 12.54 9.53
C ALA A 187 -9.44 13.98 9.02
N GLY A 188 -9.93 14.33 7.82
CA GLY A 188 -9.78 15.67 7.25
C GLY A 188 -10.49 16.77 8.05
N LEU A 189 -11.70 16.49 8.55
CA LEU A 189 -12.43 17.41 9.43
C LEU A 189 -11.66 17.74 10.72
N LEU A 190 -10.98 16.74 11.31
CA LEU A 190 -10.18 16.95 12.51
C LEU A 190 -8.84 17.59 12.18
N ALA A 191 -8.22 17.19 11.08
CA ALA A 191 -6.96 17.75 10.59
C ALA A 191 -7.06 19.26 10.32
N ALA A 192 -8.22 19.72 9.83
CA ALA A 192 -8.52 21.13 9.59
C ALA A 192 -8.54 21.99 10.86
N MET A 193 -8.57 21.38 12.05
CA MET A 193 -8.46 22.12 13.32
C MET A 193 -7.02 22.33 13.77
N TYR A 194 -6.05 21.66 13.15
CA TYR A 194 -4.62 21.83 13.42
C TYR A 194 -4.01 22.79 12.40
N ASP A 195 -2.97 23.50 12.81
CA ASP A 195 -2.12 24.16 11.83
C ASP A 195 -1.41 23.10 10.99
N GLN A 196 -1.60 23.16 9.68
CA GLN A 196 -0.91 22.28 8.73
C GLN A 196 0.24 23.00 8.03
N SER A 197 0.48 24.28 8.35
CA SER A 197 1.56 25.13 7.84
C SER A 197 2.93 24.64 8.31
N GLY A 198 3.97 25.03 7.58
CA GLY A 198 5.33 24.67 7.93
C GLY A 198 6.27 24.55 6.73
N THR A 199 7.56 24.58 7.06
CA THR A 199 8.68 24.48 6.12
C THR A 199 9.72 23.48 6.64
N SER A 200 10.57 22.98 5.74
CA SER A 200 11.76 22.21 6.11
C SER A 200 13.03 23.00 5.81
N THR A 201 14.04 22.84 6.66
CA THR A 201 15.35 23.46 6.50
C THR A 201 16.46 22.45 6.69
N ARG A 202 17.42 22.46 5.76
CA ARG A 202 18.62 21.61 5.83
C ARG A 202 19.51 22.05 6.99
N GLN A 203 19.89 21.10 7.85
CA GLN A 203 20.66 21.36 9.07
C GLN A 203 22.18 21.16 8.89
N ASP A 204 22.61 20.49 7.82
CA ASP A 204 24.03 20.26 7.53
C ASP A 204 24.34 20.20 6.02
N ASP A 205 25.62 20.24 5.67
CA ASP A 205 26.10 20.19 4.28
C ASP A 205 26.24 18.76 3.73
N GLY A 206 25.70 17.75 4.42
CA GLY A 206 25.84 16.33 4.11
C GLY A 206 26.97 15.65 4.89
N ARG A 207 26.59 14.69 5.73
CA ARG A 207 27.51 13.88 6.54
C ARG A 207 27.88 12.60 5.77
N PRO A 208 29.18 12.28 5.60
CA PRO A 208 29.59 11.01 5.04
C PRO A 208 29.14 9.84 5.92
N THR A 209 28.44 8.90 5.30
CA THR A 209 27.87 7.70 5.94
C THR A 209 28.09 6.49 5.05
N GLU A 210 27.61 5.33 5.51
CA GLU A 210 27.50 4.12 4.70
C GLU A 210 26.01 3.79 4.54
N VAL A 211 25.61 3.45 3.32
CA VAL A 211 24.26 2.97 3.05
C VAL A 211 24.02 1.69 3.86
N PRO A 212 22.84 1.50 4.44
CA PRO A 212 22.48 0.21 5.02
C PRO A 212 22.74 -0.97 4.09
N GLU A 213 23.26 -2.07 4.62
CA GLU A 213 23.46 -3.29 3.83
C GLU A 213 22.14 -3.96 3.47
N ASP A 214 21.10 -3.74 4.29
CA ASP A 214 19.84 -4.47 4.23
C ASP A 214 18.70 -3.74 4.98
N LEU A 215 17.52 -4.36 5.01
CA LEU A 215 16.32 -3.87 5.67
C LEU A 215 16.50 -3.60 7.18
N VAL A 216 17.28 -4.43 7.88
CA VAL A 216 17.54 -4.25 9.33
C VAL A 216 18.38 -3.01 9.55
N GLY A 217 19.43 -2.82 8.72
CA GLY A 217 20.21 -1.59 8.72
C GLY A 217 19.37 -0.34 8.41
N ALA A 218 18.41 -0.46 7.48
CA ALA A 218 17.51 0.65 7.14
C ALA A 218 16.60 1.04 8.31
N LEU A 219 16.06 0.07 9.05
CA LEU A 219 15.26 0.34 10.25
C LEU A 219 16.09 0.90 11.41
N HIS A 220 17.33 0.45 11.59
CA HIS A 220 18.24 1.07 12.55
C HIS A 220 18.56 2.52 12.17
N ARG A 221 18.76 2.82 10.88
CA ARG A 221 18.95 4.21 10.42
C ARG A 221 17.71 5.04 10.74
N LEU A 222 16.52 4.53 10.44
CA LEU A 222 15.26 5.19 10.75
C LEU A 222 15.10 5.50 12.25
N ALA A 223 15.38 4.52 13.11
CA ALA A 223 15.34 4.70 14.56
C ALA A 223 16.39 5.72 15.06
N GLN A 224 17.56 5.75 14.42
CA GLN A 224 18.63 6.68 14.77
C GLN A 224 18.23 8.14 14.51
N VAL A 225 17.52 8.44 13.42
CA VAL A 225 17.05 9.81 13.13
C VAL A 225 16.33 10.41 14.34
N LYS A 226 15.33 9.69 14.86
CA LYS A 226 14.57 10.11 16.05
C LYS A 226 15.43 10.22 17.30
N ALA A 227 16.35 9.27 17.50
CA ALA A 227 17.15 9.20 18.71
C ALA A 227 18.25 10.27 18.78
N THR A 228 18.81 10.72 17.65
CA THR A 228 19.99 11.59 17.63
C THR A 228 19.73 13.01 17.18
N GLU A 229 18.76 13.25 16.30
CA GLU A 229 18.54 14.58 15.70
C GLU A 229 17.44 15.37 16.42
N GLY A 230 16.54 14.71 17.17
CA GLY A 230 15.47 15.34 17.94
C GLY A 230 14.12 15.35 17.21
N PRO A 231 13.10 16.01 17.77
CA PRO A 231 11.77 16.05 17.17
C PRO A 231 11.79 16.85 15.86
N ASP A 232 10.80 16.61 15.01
CA ASP A 232 10.62 17.30 13.71
C ASP A 232 11.79 17.14 12.75
N THR A 233 12.46 15.99 12.79
CA THR A 233 13.58 15.73 11.91
C THR A 233 13.37 14.52 11.03
N PHE A 234 13.88 14.62 9.81
CA PHE A 234 13.99 13.50 8.88
C PHE A 234 15.33 13.58 8.15
N GLN A 235 15.70 12.50 7.46
CA GLN A 235 16.96 12.44 6.73
C GLN A 235 16.76 12.06 5.27
N VAL A 236 17.58 12.64 4.40
CA VAL A 236 17.74 12.22 3.00
C VAL A 236 19.15 11.69 2.84
N GLU A 237 19.29 10.42 2.46
CA GLU A 237 20.55 9.77 2.13
C GLU A 237 20.73 9.74 0.62
N GLN A 238 21.83 10.28 0.11
CA GLN A 238 22.24 10.23 -1.28
C GLN A 238 23.36 9.20 -1.45
N GLN A 239 23.15 8.22 -2.31
CA GLN A 239 24.18 7.29 -2.77
C GLN A 239 24.55 7.61 -4.22
N GLY A 240 25.84 7.52 -4.55
CA GLY A 240 26.32 7.87 -5.89
C GLY A 240 26.33 9.38 -6.16
N ARG A 241 26.45 9.78 -7.43
CA ARG A 241 26.49 11.18 -7.89
C ARG A 241 25.98 11.30 -9.32
N GLY A 242 25.41 12.45 -9.65
CA GLY A 242 24.98 12.76 -11.02
C GLY A 242 23.77 11.92 -11.43
N GLU A 243 23.77 11.42 -12.67
CA GLU A 243 22.64 10.64 -13.22
C GLU A 243 22.48 9.25 -12.58
N ASP A 244 23.53 8.73 -11.93
CA ASP A 244 23.51 7.44 -11.23
C ASP A 244 23.18 7.58 -9.73
N ALA A 245 22.78 8.78 -9.27
CA ALA A 245 22.46 9.01 -7.87
C ALA A 245 21.10 8.42 -7.49
N THR A 246 21.08 7.68 -6.38
CA THR A 246 19.86 7.17 -5.75
C THR A 246 19.66 7.86 -4.41
N TYR A 247 18.40 7.99 -3.99
CA TYR A 247 18.04 8.72 -2.78
C TYR A 247 17.14 7.87 -1.88
N THR A 248 17.45 7.83 -0.59
CA THR A 248 16.61 7.18 0.42
C THR A 248 16.20 8.18 1.47
N VAL A 249 14.90 8.36 1.69
CA VAL A 249 14.35 9.26 2.69
C VAL A 249 13.90 8.46 3.92
N TYR A 250 14.33 8.85 5.11
CA TYR A 250 13.97 8.21 6.38
C TYR A 250 13.04 9.11 7.19
N LEU A 251 11.81 8.65 7.42
CA LEU A 251 10.72 9.41 8.02
C LEU A 251 10.29 8.83 9.37
N PRO A 252 10.77 9.39 10.50
CA PRO A 252 10.32 8.96 11.83
C PRO A 252 8.83 9.16 12.07
N GLY A 253 8.29 8.39 13.03
CA GLY A 253 6.92 8.53 13.51
C GLY A 253 6.73 9.65 14.53
N THR A 254 5.49 9.86 14.94
CA THR A 254 4.98 10.94 15.82
C THR A 254 5.86 11.29 17.02
N ASP A 255 6.15 12.57 17.22
CA ASP A 255 6.85 13.11 18.38
C ASP A 255 5.91 13.57 19.49
N THR A 256 4.72 14.07 19.15
CA THR A 256 3.71 14.53 20.12
C THR A 256 2.31 14.01 19.78
N PHE A 257 1.57 13.55 20.79
CA PHE A 257 0.15 13.24 20.70
C PHE A 257 -0.63 14.33 21.44
N ASP A 258 -0.86 15.43 20.73
CA ASP A 258 -1.47 16.66 21.22
C ASP A 258 -2.89 16.85 20.68
N GLY A 259 -3.55 17.91 21.16
CA GLY A 259 -4.87 18.31 20.67
C GLY A 259 -4.82 19.57 19.81
N PRO A 260 -5.93 19.95 19.16
CA PRO A 260 -5.97 21.05 18.21
C PRO A 260 -6.23 22.42 18.85
N LEU A 261 -6.26 22.54 20.18
CA LEU A 261 -6.58 23.83 20.80
C LEU A 261 -5.39 24.78 20.77
N ASP A 262 -5.58 25.96 20.20
CA ASP A 262 -4.61 27.05 20.32
C ASP A 262 -4.78 27.84 21.63
N GLY A 263 -3.67 28.40 22.13
CA GLY A 263 -3.63 29.37 23.21
C GLY A 263 -3.10 28.86 24.55
N PRO A 264 -2.56 29.76 25.40
CA PRO A 264 -1.84 29.41 26.62
C PRO A 264 -2.73 28.90 27.77
N ASP A 265 -4.06 29.03 27.64
CA ASP A 265 -5.03 28.61 28.65
C ASP A 265 -5.56 27.18 28.43
N ALA A 266 -5.22 26.54 27.30
CA ALA A 266 -5.60 25.16 27.01
C ALA A 266 -4.78 24.15 27.86
N PRO A 267 -5.38 23.07 28.36
CA PRO A 267 -4.64 21.99 29.00
C PRO A 267 -3.56 21.41 28.07
N ASP A 268 -2.38 21.09 28.58
CA ASP A 268 -1.22 20.68 27.76
C ASP A 268 -1.50 19.52 26.80
N VAL A 269 -2.37 18.56 27.17
CA VAL A 269 -2.74 17.41 26.32
C VAL A 269 -3.74 17.76 25.22
N LEU A 270 -4.43 18.89 25.34
CA LEU A 270 -5.40 19.38 24.36
C LEU A 270 -4.85 20.50 23.49
N ARG A 271 -3.73 21.08 23.90
CA ARG A 271 -3.12 22.24 23.27
C ARG A 271 -2.26 21.79 22.09
N GLU A 272 -2.39 22.47 20.98
CA GLU A 272 -1.53 22.21 19.83
C GLU A 272 -0.08 22.57 20.19
N SER A 273 0.82 21.65 19.85
CA SER A 273 2.26 21.89 19.94
C SER A 273 2.77 22.47 18.63
N ASP A 274 3.83 23.28 18.70
CA ASP A 274 4.53 23.80 17.52
C ASP A 274 5.30 22.71 16.74
N VAL A 275 5.02 21.43 17.03
CA VAL A 275 5.67 20.26 16.44
C VAL A 275 4.94 19.88 15.16
N VAL A 276 5.69 19.60 14.10
CA VAL A 276 5.15 19.15 12.82
C VAL A 276 4.73 17.67 12.90
N GLN A 277 5.53 16.82 13.53
CA GLN A 277 5.27 15.39 13.72
C GLN A 277 4.28 15.12 14.86
N ASN A 278 3.09 15.74 14.79
CA ASN A 278 2.06 15.74 15.82
C ASN A 278 0.80 14.96 15.43
N MET A 279 -0.27 15.00 16.24
CA MET A 279 -1.53 14.30 15.91
C MET A 279 -2.20 14.88 14.66
N GLY A 280 -2.16 16.20 14.47
CA GLY A 280 -2.70 16.89 13.30
C GLY A 280 -2.13 16.37 11.98
N THR A 281 -0.83 16.12 11.93
CA THR A 281 -0.18 15.53 10.74
C THR A 281 -0.61 14.09 10.50
N ASN A 282 -0.90 13.29 11.54
CA ASN A 282 -1.45 11.94 11.37
C ASN A 282 -2.81 12.01 10.67
N LEU A 283 -3.68 12.89 11.18
CA LEU A 283 -5.03 13.06 10.66
C LEU A 283 -5.00 13.58 9.21
N ALA A 284 -4.18 14.60 8.92
CA ALA A 284 -4.04 15.13 7.57
C ALA A 284 -3.49 14.08 6.60
N ALA A 285 -2.47 13.32 7.02
CA ALA A 285 -1.87 12.29 6.18
C ALA A 285 -2.85 11.13 5.92
N VAL A 286 -3.65 10.71 6.90
CA VAL A 286 -4.73 9.73 6.69
C VAL A 286 -5.80 10.30 5.74
N ALA A 287 -6.19 11.56 5.89
CA ALA A 287 -7.16 12.22 5.03
C ALA A 287 -6.70 12.40 3.57
N GLY A 288 -5.41 12.23 3.29
CA GLY A 288 -4.83 12.57 1.99
C GLY A 288 -4.67 14.07 1.78
N ASP A 289 -4.78 14.85 2.85
CA ASP A 289 -4.62 16.30 2.81
C ASP A 289 -3.14 16.72 2.79
N ASP A 290 -2.89 17.87 2.17
CA ASP A 290 -1.58 18.51 2.21
C ASP A 290 -1.20 18.84 3.66
N ASN A 291 0.01 18.44 4.07
CA ASN A 291 0.54 18.70 5.41
C ASN A 291 2.01 19.09 5.35
N ALA A 292 2.50 19.72 6.43
CA ALA A 292 3.87 20.23 6.51
C ALA A 292 4.94 19.14 6.38
N TYR A 293 4.66 17.90 6.80
CA TYR A 293 5.63 16.81 6.71
C TYR A 293 5.81 16.34 5.26
N VAL A 294 4.71 16.08 4.53
CA VAL A 294 4.76 15.75 3.09
C VAL A 294 5.46 16.87 2.32
N ARG A 295 5.06 18.13 2.54
CA ARG A 295 5.68 19.29 1.88
C ARG A 295 7.16 19.41 2.22
N GLY A 296 7.53 19.23 3.48
CA GLY A 296 8.90 19.28 3.95
C GLY A 296 9.81 18.27 3.23
N VAL A 297 9.31 17.06 2.96
CA VAL A 297 10.04 16.04 2.20
C VAL A 297 10.19 16.45 0.73
N LEU A 298 9.13 16.93 0.09
CA LEU A 298 9.18 17.41 -1.30
C LEU A 298 10.16 18.58 -1.45
N ASP A 299 10.14 19.53 -0.52
CA ASP A 299 11.04 20.68 -0.47
C ASP A 299 12.50 20.26 -0.25
N ALA A 300 12.75 19.25 0.59
CA ALA A 300 14.10 18.71 0.80
C ALA A 300 14.68 18.05 -0.46
N LEU A 301 13.86 17.28 -1.19
CA LEU A 301 14.28 16.69 -2.46
C LEU A 301 14.53 17.76 -3.53
N ALA A 302 13.73 18.84 -3.53
CA ALA A 302 13.98 19.99 -4.40
C ALA A 302 15.27 20.74 -4.02
N ASP A 303 15.51 20.96 -2.72
CA ASP A 303 16.70 21.62 -2.17
C ASP A 303 17.99 20.84 -2.46
N LEU A 304 17.92 19.51 -2.60
CA LEU A 304 19.04 18.67 -3.03
C LEU A 304 19.28 18.65 -4.55
N ASP A 305 18.50 19.42 -5.32
CA ASP A 305 18.52 19.41 -6.79
C ASP A 305 18.41 17.98 -7.35
N VAL A 306 17.53 17.15 -6.76
CA VAL A 306 17.37 15.75 -7.18
C VAL A 306 17.06 15.70 -8.69
N PRO A 307 17.88 14.99 -9.49
CA PRO A 307 17.72 14.99 -10.94
C PRO A 307 16.36 14.43 -11.39
N PRO A 308 15.84 14.90 -12.54
CA PRO A 308 14.64 14.32 -13.10
C PRO A 308 14.76 12.82 -13.35
N GLY A 309 13.80 12.04 -12.85
CA GLY A 309 13.75 10.58 -12.93
C GLY A 309 14.68 9.84 -11.98
N ALA A 310 15.43 10.54 -11.11
CA ALA A 310 16.27 9.87 -10.11
C ALA A 310 15.41 9.01 -9.18
N PRO A 311 15.83 7.76 -8.89
CA PRO A 311 15.07 6.85 -8.06
C PRO A 311 15.10 7.30 -6.59
N VAL A 312 13.92 7.34 -5.98
CA VAL A 312 13.72 7.68 -4.57
C VAL A 312 13.03 6.51 -3.87
N THR A 313 13.65 6.04 -2.79
CA THR A 313 13.06 5.12 -1.82
C THR A 313 12.65 5.91 -0.58
N VAL A 314 11.46 5.64 -0.03
CA VAL A 314 10.99 6.30 1.19
C VAL A 314 10.74 5.26 2.27
N VAL A 315 11.38 5.39 3.41
CA VAL A 315 11.30 4.48 4.55
C VAL A 315 10.64 5.20 5.72
N GLY A 316 9.52 4.69 6.21
CA GLY A 316 8.73 5.34 7.24
C GLY A 316 8.29 4.42 8.37
N HIS A 317 8.11 4.98 9.56
CA HIS A 317 7.52 4.29 10.71
C HIS A 317 6.31 5.05 11.23
N SER A 318 5.24 4.31 11.57
CA SER A 318 4.01 4.89 12.11
C SER A 318 3.49 6.03 11.20
N GLN A 319 3.35 7.25 11.73
CA GLN A 319 3.08 8.48 10.96
C GLN A 319 3.95 8.63 9.70
N GLY A 320 5.25 8.40 9.83
CA GLY A 320 6.20 8.57 8.73
C GLY A 320 5.96 7.59 7.58
N GLY A 321 5.32 6.44 7.84
CA GLY A 321 4.91 5.52 6.78
C GLY A 321 3.68 6.01 6.00
N ILE A 322 2.73 6.66 6.67
CA ILE A 322 1.60 7.33 6.02
C ILE A 322 2.13 8.46 5.13
N VAL A 323 3.02 9.30 5.68
CA VAL A 323 3.68 10.37 4.93
C VAL A 323 4.49 9.82 3.75
N ALA A 324 5.19 8.68 3.93
CA ALA A 324 5.92 8.03 2.84
C ALA A 324 4.99 7.63 1.67
N ALA A 325 3.84 7.04 1.99
CA ALA A 325 2.84 6.68 0.99
C ALA A 325 2.26 7.94 0.29
N ARG A 326 1.92 8.99 1.05
CA ARG A 326 1.42 10.26 0.49
C ARG A 326 2.46 11.00 -0.37
N VAL A 327 3.75 10.91 -0.04
CA VAL A 327 4.84 11.42 -0.89
C VAL A 327 4.89 10.66 -2.22
N ALA A 328 4.71 9.34 -2.21
CA ALA A 328 4.68 8.53 -3.42
C ALA A 328 3.47 8.85 -4.32
N GLU A 329 2.29 9.06 -3.75
CA GLU A 329 1.12 9.56 -4.49
C GLU A 329 1.38 10.97 -5.07
N ALA A 330 1.99 11.85 -4.28
CA ALA A 330 2.27 13.21 -4.73
C ALA A 330 3.28 13.27 -5.88
N ALA A 331 4.28 12.38 -5.86
CA ALA A 331 5.31 12.31 -6.89
C ALA A 331 4.81 11.77 -8.25
N THR A 332 3.63 11.15 -8.27
CA THR A 332 3.07 10.45 -9.44
C THR A 332 1.78 11.07 -9.96
N ARG A 333 1.20 12.02 -9.21
CA ARG A 333 -0.01 12.74 -9.58
C ARG A 333 0.19 13.53 -10.87
N GLU A 334 -0.75 13.41 -11.81
CA GLU A 334 -0.69 14.22 -13.02
C GLU A 334 -0.72 15.72 -12.69
N GLY A 335 0.29 16.47 -13.13
CA GLY A 335 0.37 17.92 -12.97
C GLY A 335 1.15 18.41 -11.76
N THR A 336 1.75 17.52 -10.94
CA THR A 336 2.82 17.92 -10.01
C THR A 336 4.17 17.95 -10.75
N ASP A 337 4.88 19.07 -10.65
CA ASP A 337 6.24 19.23 -11.20
C ASP A 337 7.29 18.59 -10.27
N THR A 338 7.07 17.34 -9.83
CA THR A 338 8.10 16.60 -9.07
C THR A 338 9.09 15.99 -10.06
N PRO A 339 10.37 16.39 -10.03
CA PRO A 339 11.34 15.91 -11.02
C PRO A 339 11.67 14.43 -10.80
N PHE A 340 11.66 13.94 -9.57
CA PHE A 340 12.15 12.60 -9.20
C PHE A 340 11.11 11.48 -9.36
N ASN A 341 11.56 10.24 -9.27
CA ASN A 341 10.73 9.05 -9.40
C ASN A 341 10.75 8.24 -8.10
N VAL A 342 9.65 8.25 -7.34
CA VAL A 342 9.51 7.37 -6.18
C VAL A 342 9.30 5.94 -6.70
N THR A 343 10.24 5.05 -6.42
CA THR A 343 10.19 3.66 -6.89
C THR A 343 9.72 2.72 -5.79
N GLN A 344 10.03 3.03 -4.54
CA GLN A 344 9.83 2.13 -3.41
C GLN A 344 9.39 2.85 -2.14
N VAL A 345 8.48 2.23 -1.40
CA VAL A 345 8.05 2.64 -0.06
C VAL A 345 8.25 1.46 0.89
N VAL A 346 8.93 1.68 2.01
CA VAL A 346 9.08 0.68 3.06
C VAL A 346 8.45 1.24 4.33
N THR A 347 7.49 0.52 4.90
CA THR A 347 6.82 0.96 6.13
C THR A 347 7.03 -0.04 7.25
N ALA A 348 7.14 0.48 8.47
CA ALA A 348 7.14 -0.29 9.69
C ALA A 348 6.00 0.18 10.58
N GLY A 349 5.07 -0.70 10.89
CA GLY A 349 4.00 -0.42 11.84
C GLY A 349 3.08 0.72 11.47
N SER A 350 2.88 0.98 10.18
CA SER A 350 2.14 2.14 9.69
C SER A 350 0.74 1.72 9.24
N PRO A 351 -0.31 2.52 9.52
CA PRO A 351 -1.67 2.27 9.01
C PRO A 351 -1.80 2.84 7.59
N VAL A 352 -1.51 2.00 6.60
CA VAL A 352 -1.31 2.39 5.20
C VAL A 352 -2.05 1.46 4.22
N ASP A 353 -2.77 0.47 4.74
CA ASP A 353 -3.46 -0.53 3.93
C ASP A 353 -4.62 0.12 3.14
N HIS A 354 -5.24 1.19 3.65
CA HIS A 354 -6.23 1.99 2.91
C HIS A 354 -5.66 2.86 1.77
N ILE A 355 -4.34 3.06 1.68
CA ILE A 355 -3.72 3.96 0.69
C ILE A 355 -3.38 3.18 -0.58
N ASP A 356 -4.07 3.49 -1.67
CA ASP A 356 -3.82 2.91 -3.00
C ASP A 356 -2.63 3.62 -3.67
N LEU A 357 -1.45 3.00 -3.64
CA LEU A 357 -0.29 3.51 -4.35
C LEU A 357 -0.35 3.23 -5.86
N PRO A 358 0.23 4.11 -6.70
CA PRO A 358 0.37 3.88 -8.14
C PRO A 358 1.09 2.56 -8.44
N ASP A 359 0.66 1.86 -9.50
CA ASP A 359 1.17 0.53 -9.89
C ASP A 359 2.70 0.48 -10.04
N GLN A 360 3.34 1.59 -10.43
CA GLN A 360 4.80 1.68 -10.59
C GLN A 360 5.59 1.78 -9.28
N VAL A 361 4.94 2.08 -8.16
CA VAL A 361 5.57 2.20 -6.84
C VAL A 361 5.41 0.86 -6.12
N ARG A 362 6.52 0.26 -5.70
CA ARG A 362 6.50 -0.97 -4.89
C ARG A 362 6.50 -0.63 -3.41
N MET A 363 5.65 -1.29 -2.64
CA MET A 363 5.53 -1.08 -1.21
C MET A 363 5.79 -2.35 -0.43
N LEU A 364 6.69 -2.28 0.57
CA LEU A 364 6.85 -3.32 1.58
C LEU A 364 6.37 -2.78 2.93
N SER A 365 5.35 -3.41 3.50
CA SER A 365 4.89 -3.13 4.86
C SER A 365 5.30 -4.24 5.82
N LEU A 366 6.00 -3.87 6.89
CA LEU A 366 6.24 -4.75 8.02
C LEU A 366 5.13 -4.52 9.05
N VAL A 367 4.44 -5.60 9.41
CA VAL A 367 3.29 -5.55 10.33
C VAL A 367 3.57 -6.49 11.50
N ASN A 368 3.59 -5.95 12.71
CA ASN A 368 3.61 -6.76 13.92
C ASN A 368 2.17 -7.04 14.36
N ASP A 369 1.74 -8.29 14.46
CA ASP A 369 0.38 -8.64 14.88
C ASP A 369 0.05 -8.30 16.35
N ARG A 370 1.07 -7.94 17.13
CA ARG A 370 0.94 -7.43 18.50
C ARG A 370 0.87 -5.92 18.58
N ASP A 371 1.11 -5.24 17.47
CA ASP A 371 0.96 -3.81 17.32
C ASP A 371 -0.45 -3.49 16.85
N ILE A 372 -1.12 -2.59 17.56
CA ILE A 372 -2.48 -2.16 17.21
C ILE A 372 -2.47 -1.06 16.14
N VAL A 373 -1.35 -0.36 15.95
CA VAL A 373 -1.29 0.82 15.09
C VAL A 373 -1.53 0.51 13.61
N PRO A 374 -0.99 -0.57 13.01
CA PRO A 374 -1.17 -0.86 11.58
C PRO A 374 -2.62 -1.03 11.15
N VAL A 375 -3.48 -1.52 12.05
CA VAL A 375 -4.90 -1.76 11.75
C VAL A 375 -5.79 -0.54 12.05
N LEU A 376 -5.19 0.59 12.42
CA LEU A 376 -5.94 1.80 12.79
C LEU A 376 -6.50 2.57 11.59
N ASP A 377 -6.19 2.19 10.37
CA ASP A 377 -6.89 2.69 9.19
C ASP A 377 -8.16 1.90 8.86
N GLY A 378 -8.55 0.95 9.72
CA GLY A 378 -9.77 0.17 9.52
C GLY A 378 -9.61 -0.96 8.49
N GLU A 379 -8.42 -1.15 7.93
CA GLU A 379 -8.09 -2.26 7.06
C GLU A 379 -6.96 -3.10 7.67
N GLY A 380 -6.97 -4.41 7.38
CA GLY A 380 -5.81 -5.26 7.61
C GLY A 380 -4.98 -5.37 6.33
N PRO A 381 -3.85 -6.09 6.37
CA PRO A 381 -3.02 -6.35 5.19
C PRO A 381 -3.83 -6.73 3.95
N VAL A 382 -3.73 -5.91 2.92
CA VAL A 382 -4.47 -6.02 1.66
C VAL A 382 -3.64 -6.71 0.57
N ASP A 383 -4.32 -7.46 -0.30
CA ASP A 383 -3.67 -8.25 -1.35
C ASP A 383 -3.60 -7.48 -2.68
N ARG A 384 -2.58 -6.62 -2.83
CA ARG A 384 -2.29 -5.88 -4.07
C ARG A 384 -0.96 -6.32 -4.69
N VAL A 385 -0.82 -6.21 -6.01
CA VAL A 385 0.38 -6.66 -6.74
C VAL A 385 1.62 -5.83 -6.38
N ASN A 386 1.45 -4.53 -6.21
CA ASN A 386 2.54 -3.59 -5.90
C ASN A 386 2.75 -3.36 -4.40
N HIS A 387 1.97 -4.00 -3.52
CA HIS A 387 2.07 -3.86 -2.06
C HIS A 387 2.21 -5.24 -1.42
N THR A 388 3.35 -5.49 -0.77
CA THR A 388 3.61 -6.71 -0.01
C THR A 388 3.58 -6.38 1.47
N SER A 389 2.72 -7.04 2.22
CA SER A 389 2.67 -6.96 3.69
C SER A 389 3.23 -8.24 4.29
N ILE A 390 4.31 -8.11 5.07
CA ILE A 390 4.90 -9.21 5.83
C ILE A 390 4.51 -9.05 7.30
N VAL A 391 3.67 -9.96 7.76
CA VAL A 391 3.10 -9.99 9.10
C VAL A 391 3.88 -11.00 9.95
N GLY A 392 4.34 -10.59 11.12
CA GLY A 392 4.94 -11.48 12.10
C GLY A 392 4.50 -11.14 13.52
N SER A 393 4.88 -11.98 14.49
CA SER A 393 4.54 -11.78 15.89
C SER A 393 5.80 -11.47 16.71
N ILE A 394 5.95 -10.22 17.15
CA ILE A 394 7.00 -9.79 18.07
C ILE A 394 6.39 -9.28 19.37
N ASP A 395 6.79 -9.89 20.48
CA ASP A 395 6.39 -9.50 21.82
C ASP A 395 7.32 -8.40 22.35
N GLY A 396 6.92 -7.14 22.20
CA GLY A 396 7.53 -6.00 22.87
C GLY A 396 7.01 -5.81 24.30
N THR A 397 7.55 -4.83 25.02
CA THR A 397 7.09 -4.50 26.37
C THR A 397 5.85 -3.59 26.35
N GLY A 398 4.67 -4.21 26.35
CA GLY A 398 3.39 -3.49 26.32
C GLY A 398 3.06 -2.94 24.93
N VAL A 399 1.99 -2.15 24.84
CA VAL A 399 1.50 -1.60 23.55
C VAL A 399 2.56 -0.73 22.87
N GLU A 400 3.21 0.14 23.64
CA GLU A 400 4.29 1.00 23.13
C GLU A 400 5.48 0.16 22.60
N GLY A 401 5.96 -0.81 23.38
CA GLY A 401 7.06 -1.67 22.95
C GLY A 401 6.73 -2.54 21.72
N ASN A 402 5.46 -2.90 21.51
CA ASN A 402 5.03 -3.61 20.31
C ASN A 402 5.06 -2.74 19.05
N HIS A 403 5.08 -1.41 19.22
CA HIS A 403 5.05 -0.43 18.13
C HIS A 403 6.43 0.20 17.86
N LEU A 404 7.34 0.22 18.82
CA LEU A 404 8.67 0.84 18.65
C LEU A 404 9.53 0.13 17.60
N VAL A 405 10.26 0.91 16.80
CA VAL A 405 11.14 0.39 15.73
C VAL A 405 12.16 -0.61 16.28
N GLU A 406 12.91 -0.23 17.31
CA GLU A 406 13.99 -1.05 17.87
C GLU A 406 13.47 -2.29 18.63
N ASP A 407 12.33 -2.17 19.31
CA ASP A 407 11.81 -3.26 20.16
C ASP A 407 10.97 -4.28 19.38
N ALA A 408 10.30 -3.86 18.29
CA ALA A 408 9.40 -4.70 17.52
C ALA A 408 9.82 -4.89 16.07
N TYR A 409 10.09 -3.81 15.34
CA TYR A 409 10.25 -3.88 13.88
C TYR A 409 11.65 -4.29 13.41
N VAL A 410 12.71 -3.95 14.16
CA VAL A 410 14.05 -4.47 13.93
C VAL A 410 14.09 -6.00 14.14
N PRO A 411 13.58 -6.56 15.25
CA PRO A 411 13.44 -8.01 15.40
C PRO A 411 12.58 -8.66 14.31
N LEU A 412 11.49 -8.02 13.89
CA LEU A 412 10.68 -8.50 12.77
C LEU A 412 11.50 -8.54 11.47
N ALA A 413 12.20 -7.46 11.12
CA ALA A 413 13.06 -7.40 9.94
C ALA A 413 14.18 -8.46 9.97
N GLN A 414 14.70 -8.81 11.15
CA GLN A 414 15.65 -9.92 11.30
C GLN A 414 15.01 -11.28 10.97
N GLN A 415 13.76 -11.51 11.39
CA GLN A 415 13.01 -12.72 10.99
C GLN A 415 12.76 -12.73 9.49
N VAL A 416 12.37 -11.59 8.91
CA VAL A 416 12.14 -11.42 7.47
C VAL A 416 13.41 -11.75 6.67
N GLN A 417 14.55 -11.18 7.03
CA GLN A 417 15.83 -11.48 6.35
C GLN A 417 16.27 -12.94 6.48
N ALA A 418 15.96 -13.57 7.60
CA ALA A 418 16.31 -14.97 7.83
C ALA A 418 15.34 -15.95 7.13
N SER A 419 14.24 -15.46 6.56
CA SER A 419 13.19 -16.31 6.02
C SER A 419 13.60 -17.01 4.73
N ASP A 420 13.15 -18.26 4.62
CA ASP A 420 13.30 -19.05 3.42
C ASP A 420 12.04 -19.06 2.53
N ASP A 421 11.00 -18.28 2.84
CA ASP A 421 9.81 -18.13 1.99
C ASP A 421 10.20 -17.41 0.68
N PRO A 422 9.95 -18.02 -0.50
CA PRO A 422 10.24 -17.40 -1.79
C PRO A 422 9.62 -16.01 -1.98
N ARG A 423 8.41 -15.77 -1.44
CA ARG A 423 7.71 -14.48 -1.53
C ARG A 423 8.41 -13.39 -0.72
N VAL A 424 8.94 -13.76 0.45
CA VAL A 424 9.76 -12.86 1.26
C VAL A 424 11.07 -12.53 0.55
N ARG A 425 11.74 -13.54 -0.04
CA ARG A 425 12.98 -13.31 -0.78
C ARG A 425 12.78 -12.42 -1.99
N GLU A 426 11.70 -12.61 -2.74
CA GLU A 426 11.36 -11.73 -3.87
C GLU A 426 11.17 -10.28 -3.41
N ALA A 427 10.40 -10.06 -2.32
CA ALA A 427 10.22 -8.72 -1.76
C ALA A 427 11.54 -8.09 -1.27
N LEU A 428 12.47 -8.88 -0.74
CA LEU A 428 13.80 -8.40 -0.34
C LEU A 428 14.72 -8.14 -1.53
N GLU A 429 14.64 -8.96 -2.59
CA GLU A 429 15.38 -8.77 -3.83
C GLU A 429 14.96 -7.47 -4.53
N ASP A 430 13.66 -7.16 -4.53
CA ASP A 430 13.16 -5.87 -5.03
C ASP A 430 13.74 -4.68 -4.24
N LEU A 431 13.97 -4.83 -2.93
CA LEU A 431 14.57 -3.80 -2.07
C LEU A 431 16.11 -3.77 -2.10
N ALA A 432 16.78 -4.66 -2.84
CA ALA A 432 18.24 -4.76 -2.84
C ALA A 432 18.95 -3.68 -3.69
N GLU A 433 18.21 -2.83 -4.39
CA GLU A 433 18.79 -1.71 -5.15
C GLU A 433 19.11 -0.50 -4.25
N PRO A 434 18.19 0.02 -3.40
CA PRO A 434 18.51 1.10 -2.47
C PRO A 434 19.35 0.67 -1.26
N PHE A 435 19.44 -0.62 -0.98
CA PHE A 435 20.20 -1.18 0.15
C PHE A 435 21.25 -2.15 -0.36
N GLY A 436 22.46 -2.10 0.20
CA GLY A 436 23.56 -2.94 -0.28
C GLY A 436 24.95 -2.42 0.07
N GLY A 437 25.02 -1.40 0.93
CA GLY A 437 26.27 -0.80 1.35
C GLY A 437 26.86 0.19 0.35
N GLY A 438 28.02 0.73 0.72
CA GLY A 438 28.72 1.74 -0.06
C GLY A 438 28.64 3.13 0.56
N ALA A 439 29.46 4.05 0.05
CA ALA A 439 29.55 5.39 0.58
C ALA A 439 28.31 6.24 0.20
N SER A 440 27.76 6.95 1.18
CA SER A 440 26.65 7.89 1.01
C SER A 440 26.94 9.23 1.67
N LEU A 441 26.11 10.23 1.34
CA LEU A 441 25.98 11.47 2.07
C LEU A 441 24.59 11.53 2.67
N THR A 442 24.48 11.71 3.99
CA THR A 442 23.21 11.89 4.67
C THR A 442 23.01 13.35 5.04
N TYR A 443 21.85 13.90 4.70
CA TYR A 443 21.44 15.27 4.98
C TYR A 443 20.30 15.25 6.00
N THR A 444 20.47 15.91 7.15
CA THR A 444 19.38 16.10 8.12
C THR A 444 18.56 17.33 7.77
N TYR A 445 17.24 17.19 7.80
CA TYR A 445 16.27 18.28 7.69
C TYR A 445 15.50 18.40 9.00
N ALA A 446 15.30 19.64 9.44
CA ALA A 446 14.36 19.95 10.52
C ALA A 446 13.13 20.64 9.93
N MET A 447 11.97 20.36 10.48
CA MET A 447 10.70 20.96 10.10
C MET A 447 10.26 21.93 11.19
N GLU A 448 9.69 23.04 10.77
CA GLU A 448 9.18 24.07 11.67
C GLU A 448 7.82 24.54 11.15
N ARG A 449 6.86 24.81 12.06
CA ARG A 449 5.60 25.47 11.73
C ARG A 449 5.87 26.90 11.24
N ASP A 450 5.06 27.41 10.34
CA ASP A 450 5.22 28.81 9.91
C ASP A 450 4.82 29.73 11.07
N GLU A 451 5.53 30.86 11.24
CA GLU A 451 5.09 31.85 12.24
C GLU A 451 3.69 32.40 11.85
N PRO A 452 2.74 32.46 12.80
CA PRO A 452 1.36 32.89 12.53
C PRO A 452 1.19 34.37 12.13
#